data_AF-A0A0A9WUX2-F1
#
_entry.id   AF-A0A0A9WUX2-F1
#
_cell.length_a   1.000
_cell.length_b   1.000
_cell.length_c   1.000
_cell.angle_alpha   90.00
_cell.angle_beta   90.00
_cell.angle_gamma   90.00
#
_symmetry.space_group_name_H-M   'P 1'
#
loop_
_entity.id
_entity.type
_entity.pdbx_description
1 polymer ?
#
loop_
_entity_poly.entity_id
_entity_poly.type
_entity_poly.pdbx_seq_one_letter_code
_entity_poly.pdbx_strand_id
1 'polypeptide(L)'
;MSEAGPSTTAPGKADPPKDPPQRINKQAFLQMIQQRKNQVYAMPRDRKLLKLAIYSACQDGSCNCCGWKAAQKTATLATVSDPCQTCGHLLSLHISHLNGLPDEELNRLLGMVVDTENIFNRFHREQDVEVKHIYYNLFRLLKTSIVQLKKPQIEQSLGTPPFETPT
;
A
#
# COMPACT_ATOMS: atom_id res chain seq x y z
N MET A 1 -65.82 -37.35 23.79
CA MET A 1 -64.67 -37.13 24.69
C MET A 1 -63.44 -37.23 23.79
N SER A 2 -63.00 -36.11 23.19
CA SER A 2 -61.93 -35.24 23.73
C SER A 2 -60.58 -35.97 23.62
N GLU A 3 -59.51 -35.52 22.95
CA GLU A 3 -59.08 -34.17 22.54
C GLU A 3 -58.10 -34.23 21.36
N ALA A 4 -58.03 -33.12 20.61
CA ALA A 4 -56.98 -32.79 19.66
C ALA A 4 -55.83 -32.05 20.36
N GLY A 5 -54.60 -32.26 19.93
CA GLY A 5 -53.41 -31.50 20.35
C GLY A 5 -52.34 -31.50 19.24
N PRO A 6 -51.81 -30.35 18.79
CA PRO A 6 -51.18 -30.23 17.48
C PRO A 6 -49.64 -30.39 17.50
N SER A 7 -49.10 -30.95 16.42
CA SER A 7 -47.67 -30.87 16.07
C SER A 7 -47.30 -29.44 15.69
N THR A 8 -46.48 -28.80 16.51
CA THR A 8 -45.82 -27.53 16.19
C THR A 8 -44.56 -27.80 15.36
N THR A 9 -44.65 -27.54 14.06
CA THR A 9 -43.51 -27.42 13.15
C THR A 9 -42.83 -26.07 13.40
N ALA A 10 -41.56 -26.07 13.84
CA ALA A 10 -40.76 -24.86 13.92
C ALA A 10 -40.28 -24.45 12.50
N PRO A 11 -40.34 -23.16 12.13
CA PRO A 11 -39.88 -22.70 10.82
C PRO A 11 -38.36 -22.59 10.79
N GLY A 12 -37.76 -23.16 9.74
CA GLY A 12 -36.35 -23.01 9.43
C GLY A 12 -35.97 -21.54 9.31
N LYS A 13 -34.96 -21.13 10.08
CA LYS A 13 -34.31 -19.84 9.90
C LYS A 13 -33.56 -19.90 8.58
N ALA A 14 -34.05 -19.17 7.59
CA ALA A 14 -33.30 -18.89 6.37
C ALA A 14 -32.05 -18.09 6.73
N ASP A 15 -30.88 -18.57 6.32
CA ASP A 15 -29.64 -17.80 6.36
C ASP A 15 -29.82 -16.50 5.55
N PRO A 16 -29.32 -15.36 6.04
CA PRO A 16 -29.34 -14.13 5.27
C PRO A 16 -28.47 -14.30 4.01
N PRO A 17 -28.86 -13.70 2.87
CA PRO A 17 -28.04 -13.73 1.67
C PRO A 17 -26.66 -13.16 1.97
N LYS A 18 -25.60 -13.97 1.76
CA LYS A 18 -24.24 -13.45 1.70
C LYS A 18 -24.18 -12.49 0.52
N ASP A 19 -24.13 -11.19 0.81
CA ASP A 19 -23.91 -10.16 -0.20
C ASP A 19 -22.75 -10.60 -1.11
N PRO A 20 -22.94 -10.61 -2.45
CA PRO A 20 -21.84 -10.90 -3.35
C PRO A 20 -20.74 -9.86 -3.12
N PRO A 21 -19.46 -10.26 -3.16
CA PRO A 21 -18.36 -9.32 -2.96
C PRO A 21 -18.54 -8.18 -3.95
N GLN A 22 -18.75 -6.98 -3.44
CA GLN A 22 -18.99 -5.77 -4.22
C GLN A 22 -17.93 -5.67 -5.31
N ARG A 23 -18.31 -6.01 -6.55
CA ARG A 23 -17.50 -5.72 -7.74
C ARG A 23 -17.47 -4.21 -7.88
N ILE A 24 -16.55 -3.56 -7.18
CA ILE A 24 -16.23 -2.17 -7.43
C ILE A 24 -15.90 -2.08 -8.92
N ASN A 25 -16.64 -1.23 -9.64
CA ASN A 25 -16.41 -1.01 -11.06
C ASN A 25 -14.90 -0.69 -11.26
N LYS A 26 -14.21 -1.53 -12.03
CA LYS A 26 -12.76 -1.44 -12.27
C LYS A 26 -12.36 -0.03 -12.70
N GLN A 27 -13.18 0.62 -13.54
CA GLN A 27 -12.93 1.99 -13.99
C GLN A 27 -13.02 3.01 -12.86
N ALA A 28 -14.05 2.93 -12.02
CA ALA A 28 -14.20 3.81 -10.87
C ALA A 28 -13.05 3.63 -9.86
N PHE A 29 -12.60 2.38 -9.66
CA PHE A 29 -11.46 2.10 -8.79
C PHE A 29 -10.15 2.71 -9.32
N LEU A 30 -9.89 2.59 -10.63
CA LEU A 30 -8.70 3.19 -11.26
C LEU A 30 -8.74 4.73 -11.15
N GLN A 31 -9.90 5.34 -11.35
CA GLN A 31 -10.08 6.78 -11.15
C GLN A 31 -9.81 7.21 -9.71
N MET A 32 -10.27 6.44 -8.72
CA MET A 32 -10.01 6.71 -7.31
C MET A 32 -8.51 6.63 -6.96
N ILE A 33 -7.78 5.66 -7.50
CA ILE A 33 -6.31 5.60 -7.34
C ILE A 33 -5.67 6.82 -7.98
N GLN A 34 -6.06 7.19 -9.21
CA GLN A 34 -5.49 8.34 -9.90
C GLN A 34 -5.73 9.65 -9.14
N GLN A 35 -6.92 9.82 -8.56
CA GLN A 35 -7.23 10.97 -7.71
C GLN A 35 -6.32 11.03 -6.48
N ARG A 36 -6.11 9.90 -5.79
CA ARG A 36 -5.17 9.82 -4.66
C ARG A 36 -3.74 10.15 -5.07
N LYS A 37 -3.29 9.67 -6.25
CA LYS A 37 -1.99 10.03 -6.83
C LYS A 37 -1.87 11.54 -7.05
N ASN A 38 -2.87 12.16 -7.69
CA ASN A 38 -2.88 13.60 -7.92
C ASN A 38 -2.84 14.40 -6.60
N GLN A 39 -3.56 13.96 -5.57
CA GLN A 39 -3.53 14.58 -4.24
C GLN A 39 -2.11 14.56 -3.64
N VAL A 40 -1.40 13.43 -3.71
CA VAL A 40 -0.03 13.36 -3.17
C VAL A 40 0.98 14.13 -4.02
N TYR A 41 0.77 14.24 -5.34
CA TYR A 41 1.63 15.03 -6.22
C TYR A 41 1.49 16.54 -6.00
N ALA A 42 0.31 16.99 -5.56
CA ALA A 42 0.03 18.38 -5.24
C ALA A 42 0.53 18.81 -3.85
N MET A 43 1.04 17.87 -3.04
CA MET A 43 1.58 18.19 -1.71
C MET A 43 2.81 19.11 -1.80
N PRO A 44 3.04 19.99 -0.82
CA PRO A 44 4.30 20.68 -0.65
C PRO A 44 5.50 19.72 -0.56
N ARG A 45 6.68 20.15 -1.00
CA ARG A 45 7.87 19.28 -1.12
C ARG A 45 8.29 18.64 0.21
N ASP A 46 8.27 19.40 1.30
CA ASP A 46 8.50 18.91 2.65
C ASP A 46 7.57 17.76 3.02
N ARG A 47 6.28 17.87 2.66
CA ARG A 47 5.28 16.82 2.87
C ARG A 47 5.52 15.61 1.98
N LYS A 48 5.96 15.80 0.73
CA LYS A 48 6.38 14.70 -0.17
C LYS A 48 7.54 13.91 0.44
N LEU A 49 8.58 14.63 0.90
CA LEU A 49 9.77 14.04 1.52
C LEU A 49 9.40 13.27 2.79
N LEU A 50 8.53 13.81 3.64
CA LEU A 50 8.08 13.12 4.85
C LEU A 50 7.33 11.82 4.53
N LYS A 51 6.47 11.82 3.51
CA LYS A 51 5.76 10.62 3.09
C LYS A 51 6.70 9.56 2.52
N LEU A 52 7.70 9.97 1.75
CA LEU A 52 8.73 9.08 1.21
C LEU A 52 9.69 8.56 2.29
N ALA A 53 9.99 9.36 3.32
CA ALA A 53 10.90 8.98 4.41
C ALA A 53 10.51 7.65 5.08
N ILE A 54 9.21 7.35 5.16
CA ILE A 54 8.65 6.11 5.73
C ILE A 54 9.11 4.85 4.95
N TYR A 55 9.46 5.02 3.68
CA TYR A 55 9.88 3.97 2.76
C TYR A 55 11.36 4.07 2.35
N SER A 56 12.11 5.02 2.93
CA SER A 56 13.49 5.33 2.56
C SER A 56 14.50 4.79 3.58
N ALA A 57 15.62 4.32 3.05
CA ALA A 57 16.74 3.86 3.87
C ALA A 57 17.48 5.03 4.54
N CYS A 58 17.87 4.83 5.80
CA CYS A 58 18.75 5.74 6.51
C CYS A 58 20.12 5.77 5.81
N GLN A 59 20.66 6.96 5.54
CA GLN A 59 21.95 7.14 4.88
C GLN A 59 23.13 7.19 5.88
N ASP A 60 22.93 6.69 7.10
CA ASP A 60 24.03 6.49 8.03
C ASP A 60 24.77 5.21 7.66
N GLY A 61 26.10 5.26 7.54
CA GLY A 61 26.92 4.20 6.93
C GLY A 61 26.86 2.84 7.62
N SER A 62 26.35 2.78 8.86
CA SER A 62 26.22 1.54 9.64
C SER A 62 24.77 1.09 9.85
N CYS A 63 23.80 1.84 9.32
CA CYS A 63 22.39 1.69 9.69
C CYS A 63 21.59 0.85 8.68
N ASN A 64 20.89 -0.18 9.16
CA ASN A 64 19.99 -1.01 8.34
C ASN A 64 18.52 -0.55 8.39
N CYS A 65 18.26 0.68 8.79
CA CYS A 65 16.89 1.18 8.89
C CYS A 65 16.32 1.51 7.50
N CYS A 66 15.22 0.85 7.12
CA CYS A 66 14.58 1.01 5.80
C CYS A 66 13.35 1.94 5.80
N GLY A 67 13.16 2.74 6.85
CA GLY A 67 12.00 3.63 6.93
C GLY A 67 11.98 4.46 8.20
N TRP A 68 11.80 5.76 8.05
CA TRP A 68 11.66 6.68 9.17
C TRP A 68 10.32 6.48 9.88
N LYS A 69 10.35 6.49 11.22
CA LYS A 69 9.16 6.45 12.07
C LYS A 69 9.17 7.63 13.03
N ALA A 70 8.10 8.42 13.02
CA ALA A 70 7.92 9.53 13.93
C ALA A 70 7.83 9.07 15.39
N ALA A 71 8.45 9.81 16.29
CA ALA A 71 8.14 9.69 17.71
C ALA A 71 6.66 9.99 17.93
N GLN A 72 5.86 9.02 18.38
CA GLN A 72 4.45 9.30 18.68
C GLN A 72 4.36 10.40 19.76
N LYS A 73 3.42 11.33 19.57
CA LYS A 73 2.95 12.40 20.49
C LYS A 73 3.42 13.84 20.21
N THR A 74 3.48 14.29 18.97
CA THR A 74 3.48 15.73 18.68
C THR A 74 2.37 16.07 17.69
N ALA A 75 1.55 17.06 18.03
CA ALA A 75 0.54 17.62 17.11
C ALA A 75 1.19 18.40 15.95
N THR A 76 2.50 18.59 16.02
CA THR A 76 3.31 19.33 15.06
C THR A 76 3.84 18.42 13.96
N LEU A 77 3.95 19.02 12.79
CA LEU A 77 4.68 18.47 11.66
C LEU A 77 6.09 18.03 12.07
N ALA A 78 6.48 16.83 11.62
CA ALA A 78 7.84 16.36 11.84
C ALA A 78 8.85 17.26 11.12
N THR A 79 9.94 17.58 11.82
CA THR A 79 11.02 18.42 11.31
C THR A 79 12.24 17.58 10.93
N VAL A 80 13.14 18.15 10.12
CA VAL A 80 14.36 17.47 9.67
C VAL A 80 15.29 17.02 10.80
N SER A 81 15.10 17.59 12.01
CA SER A 81 15.85 17.30 13.22
C SER A 81 15.19 16.23 14.10
N ASP A 82 14.04 15.68 13.70
CA ASP A 82 13.34 14.69 14.52
C ASP A 82 14.00 13.31 14.39
N PRO A 83 14.28 12.63 15.52
CA PRO A 83 14.88 11.31 15.49
C PRO A 83 13.89 10.24 15.07
N CYS A 84 14.36 9.28 14.29
CA CYS A 84 13.64 8.08 13.93
C CYS A 84 13.46 7.17 15.14
N GLN A 85 12.25 6.70 15.43
CA GLN A 85 12.02 5.73 16.51
C GLN A 85 12.72 4.39 16.32
N THR A 86 13.08 4.03 15.08
CA THR A 86 13.64 2.71 14.78
C THR A 86 15.16 2.68 14.95
N CYS A 87 15.87 3.74 14.55
CA CYS A 87 17.34 3.79 14.58
C CYS A 87 17.91 4.96 15.38
N GLY A 88 17.08 5.89 15.87
CA GLY A 88 17.54 7.10 16.56
C GLY A 88 18.12 8.19 15.66
N HIS A 89 18.41 7.90 14.38
CA HIS A 89 18.96 8.88 13.43
C HIS A 89 17.93 9.92 12.97
N LEU A 90 18.42 11.10 12.61
CA LEU A 90 17.58 12.25 12.22
C LEU A 90 16.81 11.99 10.93
N LEU A 91 15.63 12.61 10.79
CA LEU A 91 14.85 12.60 9.55
C LEU A 91 15.69 13.06 8.35
N SER A 92 16.59 14.03 8.54
CA SER A 92 17.52 14.51 7.50
C SER A 92 18.33 13.37 6.85
N LEU A 93 18.73 12.35 7.62
CA LEU A 93 19.47 11.18 7.11
C LEU A 93 18.58 10.20 6.32
N HIS A 94 17.25 10.27 6.49
CA HIS A 94 16.30 9.48 5.72
C HIS A 94 15.84 10.17 4.44
N ILE A 95 16.00 11.49 4.32
CA ILE A 95 15.57 12.27 3.16
C ILE A 95 16.73 12.87 2.35
N SER A 96 17.98 12.76 2.81
CA SER A 96 19.15 13.36 2.15
C SER A 96 19.29 12.96 0.68
N HIS A 97 19.12 11.66 0.37
CA HIS A 97 19.15 11.12 -0.99
C HIS A 97 17.92 11.51 -1.84
N LEU A 98 16.84 11.96 -1.23
CA LEU A 98 15.62 12.42 -1.91
C LEU A 98 15.63 13.93 -2.16
N ASN A 99 16.28 14.69 -1.28
CA ASN A 99 16.21 16.15 -1.29
C ASN A 99 16.80 16.78 -2.55
N GLY A 100 17.71 16.10 -3.24
CA GLY A 100 18.28 16.53 -4.52
C GLY A 100 17.48 16.11 -5.77
N LEU A 101 16.44 15.28 -5.62
CA LEU A 101 15.70 14.75 -6.76
C LEU A 101 14.71 15.79 -7.34
N PRO A 102 14.50 15.79 -8.66
CA PRO A 102 13.48 16.63 -9.27
C PRO A 102 12.08 16.20 -8.81
N ASP A 103 11.14 17.14 -8.83
CA ASP A 103 9.76 16.89 -8.38
C ASP A 103 9.06 15.78 -9.17
N GLU A 104 9.39 15.62 -10.46
CA GLU A 104 8.91 14.51 -11.29
C GLU A 104 9.31 13.14 -10.71
N GLU A 105 10.55 13.01 -10.26
CA GLU A 105 11.05 11.76 -9.69
C GLU A 105 10.44 11.51 -8.30
N LEU A 106 10.26 12.56 -7.49
CA LEU A 106 9.51 12.44 -6.23
C LEU A 106 8.07 11.98 -6.48
N ASN A 107 7.40 12.53 -7.50
CA ASN A 107 6.05 12.14 -7.87
C ASN A 107 6.02 10.68 -8.36
N ARG A 108 7.02 10.23 -9.13
CA ARG A 108 7.15 8.82 -9.54
C ARG A 108 7.23 7.89 -8.33
N LEU A 109 8.06 8.22 -7.33
CA LEU A 109 8.18 7.45 -6.09
C LEU A 109 6.88 7.46 -5.27
N LEU A 110 6.23 8.63 -5.15
CA LEU A 110 4.94 8.76 -4.47
C LEU A 110 3.83 7.96 -5.13
N GLY A 111 3.86 7.84 -6.47
CA GLY A 111 2.94 6.99 -7.21
C GLY A 111 3.07 5.53 -6.76
N MET A 112 4.29 5.03 -6.60
CA MET A 112 4.55 3.69 -6.06
C MET A 112 4.14 3.54 -4.60
N VAL A 113 4.28 4.58 -3.77
CA VAL A 113 3.76 4.57 -2.39
C VAL A 113 2.25 4.39 -2.37
N VAL A 114 1.51 5.14 -3.19
CA VAL A 114 0.04 5.00 -3.31
C VAL A 114 -0.34 3.61 -3.79
N ASP A 115 0.40 3.05 -4.77
CA ASP A 115 0.15 1.69 -5.25
C ASP A 115 0.42 0.64 -4.16
N THR A 116 1.48 0.84 -3.37
CA THR A 116 1.84 -0.02 -2.23
C THR A 116 0.76 0.00 -1.15
N GLU A 117 0.23 1.17 -0.79
CA GLU A 117 -0.89 1.33 0.16
C GLU A 117 -2.17 0.65 -0.36
N ASN A 118 -2.45 0.74 -1.66
CA ASN A 118 -3.61 0.07 -2.27
C ASN A 118 -3.45 -1.45 -2.27
N ILE A 119 -2.29 -1.98 -2.65
CA ILE A 119 -2.00 -3.41 -2.62
C ILE A 119 -2.10 -3.94 -1.19
N PHE A 120 -1.53 -3.23 -0.21
CA PHE A 120 -1.60 -3.61 1.20
C PHE A 120 -3.05 -3.71 1.70
N ASN A 121 -3.90 -2.73 1.35
CA ASN A 121 -5.32 -2.76 1.70
C ASN A 121 -6.07 -3.95 1.08
N ARG A 122 -5.74 -4.32 -0.16
CA ARG A 122 -6.33 -5.49 -0.84
C ARG A 122 -5.83 -6.81 -0.24
N PHE A 123 -4.53 -6.90 0.01
CA PHE A 123 -3.88 -8.06 0.61
C PHE A 123 -4.55 -8.50 1.93
N HIS A 124 -4.89 -7.55 2.80
CA HIS A 124 -5.54 -7.85 4.09
C HIS A 124 -6.98 -8.36 3.96
N ARG A 125 -7.67 -8.05 2.85
CA ARG A 125 -9.05 -8.46 2.60
C ARG A 125 -9.15 -9.71 1.73
N GLU A 126 -8.07 -10.06 1.05
CA GLU A 126 -8.00 -11.24 0.20
C GLU A 126 -8.13 -12.51 1.05
N GLN A 127 -8.72 -13.56 0.48
CA GLN A 127 -8.85 -14.86 1.13
C GLN A 127 -8.12 -15.94 0.34
N ASP A 128 -8.02 -15.80 -0.98
CA ASP A 128 -7.30 -16.71 -1.85
C ASP A 128 -5.78 -16.63 -1.58
N VAL A 129 -5.17 -17.80 -1.33
CA VAL A 129 -3.76 -17.91 -0.95
C VAL A 129 -2.83 -17.59 -2.13
N GLU A 130 -3.18 -18.02 -3.33
CA GLU A 130 -2.40 -17.78 -4.55
C GLU A 130 -2.44 -16.29 -4.92
N VAL A 131 -3.63 -15.67 -4.84
CA VAL A 131 -3.78 -14.22 -5.07
C VAL A 131 -3.07 -13.40 -4.00
N LYS A 132 -3.10 -13.84 -2.72
CA LYS A 132 -2.28 -13.23 -1.66
C LYS A 132 -0.79 -13.29 -1.97
N HIS A 133 -0.32 -14.42 -2.49
CA HIS A 133 1.08 -14.58 -2.86
C HIS A 133 1.47 -13.59 -3.96
N ILE A 134 0.60 -13.37 -4.95
CA ILE A 134 0.79 -12.34 -6.00
C ILE A 134 0.86 -10.94 -5.37
N TYR A 135 -0.10 -10.57 -4.52
CA TYR A 135 -0.08 -9.26 -3.84
C TYR A 135 1.15 -9.05 -2.97
N TYR A 136 1.61 -10.08 -2.25
CA TYR A 136 2.83 -10.03 -1.45
C TYR A 136 4.06 -9.78 -2.33
N ASN A 137 4.18 -10.48 -3.45
CA ASN A 137 5.29 -10.28 -4.39
C ASN A 137 5.27 -8.87 -5.00
N LEU A 138 4.10 -8.36 -5.42
CA LEU A 138 3.96 -6.98 -5.90
C LEU A 138 4.30 -5.95 -4.82
N PHE A 139 3.82 -6.15 -3.60
CA PHE A 139 4.15 -5.30 -2.45
C PHE A 139 5.66 -5.27 -2.18
N ARG A 140 6.31 -6.44 -2.17
CA ARG A 140 7.76 -6.57 -1.99
C ARG A 140 8.55 -5.90 -3.12
N LEU A 141 8.10 -6.06 -4.37
CA LEU A 141 8.71 -5.43 -5.55
C LEU A 141 8.65 -3.90 -5.47
N LEU A 142 7.48 -3.33 -5.20
CA LEU A 142 7.30 -1.88 -5.10
C LEU A 142 8.10 -1.30 -3.93
N LYS A 143 8.06 -1.92 -2.76
CA LYS A 143 8.82 -1.47 -1.59
C LYS A 143 10.32 -1.43 -1.87
N THR A 144 10.86 -2.49 -2.48
CA THR A 144 12.27 -2.54 -2.89
C THR A 144 12.59 -1.47 -3.93
N SER A 145 11.69 -1.24 -4.89
CA SER A 145 11.86 -0.24 -5.94
C SER A 145 11.88 1.18 -5.39
N ILE A 146 11.06 1.49 -4.38
CA ILE A 146 11.08 2.78 -3.67
C ILE A 146 12.41 2.96 -2.94
N VAL A 147 12.83 1.97 -2.14
CA VAL A 147 14.10 2.01 -1.38
C VAL A 147 15.31 2.21 -2.30
N GLN A 148 15.32 1.56 -3.47
CA GLN A 148 16.41 1.64 -4.43
C GLN A 148 16.27 2.80 -5.44
N LEU A 149 15.19 3.58 -5.38
CA LEU A 149 14.85 4.62 -6.35
C LEU A 149 14.78 4.11 -7.80
N LYS A 150 14.36 2.86 -8.02
CA LYS A 150 14.30 2.23 -9.35
C LYS A 150 12.88 2.11 -9.86
N LYS A 151 12.75 1.80 -11.15
CA LYS A 151 11.47 1.38 -11.74
C LYS A 151 11.25 -0.10 -11.41
N PRO A 152 10.04 -0.51 -11.01
CA PRO A 152 9.74 -1.91 -10.75
C PRO A 152 9.89 -2.71 -12.05
N GLN A 153 10.48 -3.90 -11.94
CA GLN A 153 10.62 -4.87 -13.02
C GLN A 153 10.07 -6.20 -12.52
N ILE A 154 9.10 -6.77 -13.24
CA ILE A 154 8.56 -8.09 -12.92
C ILE A 154 9.58 -9.14 -13.35
N GLU A 155 9.79 -10.18 -12.54
CA GLU A 155 10.76 -11.25 -12.84
C GLU A 155 10.50 -11.86 -14.21
N GLN A 156 11.56 -11.99 -15.00
CA GLN A 156 11.53 -12.51 -16.38
C GLN A 156 11.14 -14.00 -16.45
N SER A 157 11.18 -14.71 -15.33
CA SER A 157 10.80 -16.14 -15.23
C SER A 157 9.33 -16.40 -15.56
N LEU A 158 8.46 -15.40 -15.41
CA LEU A 158 7.05 -15.46 -15.81
C LEU A 158 6.86 -15.20 -17.32
N GLY A 159 7.94 -14.91 -18.05
CA GLY A 159 7.89 -14.38 -19.41
C GLY A 159 7.52 -12.90 -19.44
N THR A 160 7.75 -12.25 -20.57
CA THR A 160 7.25 -10.90 -20.84
C THR A 160 6.11 -10.95 -21.84
N PRO A 161 5.01 -10.21 -21.64
CA PRO A 161 3.93 -10.18 -22.60
C PRO A 161 4.42 -9.66 -23.98
N PRO A 162 3.78 -10.07 -25.09
CA PRO A 162 2.63 -10.96 -25.18
C PRO A 162 2.99 -12.44 -24.97
N PHE A 163 2.10 -13.20 -24.33
CA PHE A 163 2.32 -14.61 -24.01
C PHE A 163 1.85 -15.57 -25.12
N GLU A 164 0.93 -15.13 -25.98
CA GLU A 164 0.38 -15.90 -27.10
C GLU A 164 0.15 -14.98 -28.31
N THR A 165 0.13 -15.56 -29.53
CA THR A 165 -0.14 -14.86 -30.80
C THR A 165 -1.17 -15.60 -31.65
N PRO A 166 -2.09 -14.90 -32.36
CA PRO A 166 -2.21 -13.44 -32.45
C PRO A 166 -2.99 -12.84 -31.26
N THR A 167 -2.51 -11.69 -30.78
CA THR A 167 -3.10 -10.89 -29.68
C THR A 167 -4.40 -10.21 -30.05
#